data_AF-A0A401UBF9-F1
#
_entry.id   AF-A0A401UBF9-F1
#
_cell.length_a   1.000
_cell.length_b   1.000
_cell.length_c   1.000
_cell.angle_alpha   90.00
_cell.angle_beta   90.00
_cell.angle_gamma   90.00
#
_symmetry.space_group_name_H-M   'P 1'
#
loop_
_entity.id
_entity.type
_entity.pdbx_description
1 polymer ?
#
loop_
_entity_poly.entity_id
_entity_poly.type
_entity_poly.pdbx_seq_one_letter_code
_entity_poly.pdbx_strand_id
1 'polypeptide(L)'
;MKTKLSLYSIIICCLLVLDGHSQGGWLNDFELAQTVAKAGNKLILVDFWATWCGPCKKMDAEVWSTAEAQKIKQNFVPLKIDIDNERALASKYNIRSIPNLILMDYKGEVIHSYVGYSSKTDLMNFIENIPADASALNSKIDLDEKQELSYTQTINIALAYQDLSKAVKYTSLKFSFLQESDKFLKKATKKTANEVELNEIKLWSSLNSVIRGKSKKVISSLTEEKSKYESTPNEPLLNFVLLCAYKDIGDKVAYDATLASLKSKPEGERFAKLVD
;
A
#
# COMPACT_ATOMS: atom_id res chain seq x y z
N MET A 1 -5.69 43.66 26.99
CA MET A 1 -5.24 42.46 27.73
C MET A 1 -5.21 41.29 26.76
N LYS A 2 -4.01 40.86 26.34
CA LYS A 2 -3.81 39.67 25.49
C LYS A 2 -3.73 38.46 26.41
N THR A 3 -4.78 37.65 26.44
CA THR A 3 -4.80 36.38 27.18
C THR A 3 -3.89 35.38 26.45
N LYS A 4 -2.77 35.05 27.07
CA LYS A 4 -1.92 33.93 26.69
C LYS A 4 -2.73 32.65 26.91
N LEU A 5 -3.32 32.09 25.86
CA LEU A 5 -3.75 30.69 25.87
C LEU A 5 -2.48 29.84 25.98
N SER A 6 -2.31 29.20 27.13
CA SER A 6 -1.15 28.39 27.46
C SER A 6 -1.07 27.17 26.55
N LEU A 7 0.07 26.97 25.87
CA LEU A 7 0.39 25.76 25.09
C LEU A 7 0.17 24.45 25.88
N TYR A 8 0.15 24.51 27.21
CA TYR A 8 -0.07 23.35 28.06
C TYR A 8 -1.48 22.75 27.96
N SER A 9 -2.50 23.54 27.57
CA SER A 9 -3.87 23.01 27.42
C SER A 9 -4.07 22.16 26.17
N ILE A 10 -3.20 22.30 25.15
CA ILE A 10 -3.25 21.47 23.93
C ILE A 10 -2.51 20.14 24.15
N ILE A 11 -1.40 20.16 24.91
CA ILE A 11 -0.59 18.95 25.18
C ILE A 11 -1.33 17.97 26.11
N ILE A 12 -2.17 18.45 27.03
CA ILE A 12 -2.96 17.59 27.91
C ILE A 12 -4.09 16.86 27.16
N CYS A 13 -4.58 17.41 26.04
CA CYS A 13 -5.59 16.75 25.22
C CYS A 13 -5.03 15.56 24.41
N CYS A 14 -3.70 15.50 24.19
CA CYS A 14 -3.04 14.37 23.53
C CYS A 14 -2.72 13.18 24.46
N LEU A 15 -2.80 13.35 25.79
CA LEU A 15 -2.49 12.30 26.75
C LEU A 15 -3.71 11.58 27.34
N LEU A 16 -4.93 12.01 27.00
CA LEU A 16 -6.19 11.47 27.54
C LEU A 16 -7.03 10.69 26.51
N VAL A 17 -6.41 10.12 25.47
CA VAL A 17 -7.04 9.10 24.61
C VAL A 17 -6.47 7.72 24.95
N LEU A 18 -6.51 7.37 26.23
CA LEU A 18 -6.38 6.00 26.71
C LEU A 18 -7.57 5.82 27.64
N ASP A 19 -8.67 5.34 27.07
CA ASP A 19 -9.77 4.59 27.73
C ASP A 19 -11.03 4.56 26.85
N GLY A 20 -10.86 4.55 25.52
CA GLY A 20 -11.86 3.96 24.64
C GLY A 20 -11.87 2.46 24.91
N HIS A 21 -12.88 1.99 25.65
CA HIS A 21 -13.02 0.60 26.08
C HIS A 21 -12.93 -0.35 24.89
N SER A 22 -11.76 -0.98 24.72
CA SER A 22 -11.51 -2.00 23.72
C SER A 22 -11.02 -3.27 24.40
N GLN A 23 -11.75 -4.36 24.21
CA GLN A 23 -11.26 -5.70 24.56
C GLN A 23 -10.01 -5.98 23.70
N GLY A 24 -8.83 -5.97 24.30
CA GLY A 24 -7.57 -6.31 23.63
C GLY A 24 -7.06 -5.29 22.61
N GLY A 25 -7.37 -3.99 22.75
CA GLY A 25 -6.74 -2.92 21.95
C GLY A 25 -7.31 -2.72 20.54
N TRP A 26 -8.49 -3.27 20.24
CA TRP A 26 -9.20 -3.09 18.96
C TRP A 26 -10.18 -1.90 19.02
N LEU A 27 -10.10 -0.98 18.06
CA LEU A 27 -11.14 0.04 17.87
C LEU A 27 -12.44 -0.61 17.37
N ASN A 28 -13.55 0.10 17.49
CA ASN A 28 -14.86 -0.30 16.95
C ASN A 28 -15.56 0.84 16.17
N ASP A 29 -14.92 1.99 16.05
CA ASP A 29 -15.40 3.16 15.31
C ASP A 29 -14.50 3.38 14.08
N PHE A 30 -15.12 3.38 12.90
CA PHE A 30 -14.41 3.45 11.63
C PHE A 30 -13.72 4.81 11.41
N GLU A 31 -14.39 5.91 11.73
CA GLU A 31 -13.87 7.27 11.54
C GLU A 31 -12.72 7.58 12.51
N LEU A 32 -12.83 7.10 13.74
CA LEU A 32 -11.74 7.14 14.71
C LEU A 32 -10.54 6.32 14.21
N ALA A 33 -10.78 5.13 13.66
CA ALA A 33 -9.69 4.32 13.10
C ALA A 33 -9.00 5.04 11.93
N GLN A 34 -9.74 5.72 11.04
CA GLN A 34 -9.17 6.55 9.98
C GLN A 34 -8.33 7.70 10.54
N THR A 35 -8.83 8.38 11.57
CA THR A 35 -8.12 9.49 12.23
C THR A 35 -6.81 9.01 12.87
N VAL A 36 -6.85 7.90 13.61
CA VAL A 36 -5.68 7.30 14.26
C VAL A 36 -4.68 6.78 13.23
N ALA A 37 -5.16 6.16 12.14
CA ALA A 37 -4.31 5.63 11.07
C ALA A 37 -3.58 6.75 10.32
N LYS A 38 -4.28 7.85 10.03
CA LYS A 38 -3.70 9.05 9.45
C LYS A 38 -2.61 9.62 10.35
N ALA A 39 -2.93 9.89 11.62
CA ALA A 39 -2.00 10.48 12.57
C ALA A 39 -0.78 9.59 12.88
N GLY A 40 -1.00 8.28 12.91
CA GLY A 40 0.03 7.28 13.22
C GLY A 40 0.85 6.81 12.02
N ASN A 41 0.56 7.29 10.80
CA ASN A 41 1.16 6.79 9.55
C ASN A 41 1.01 5.27 9.38
N LYS A 42 -0.18 4.73 9.65
CA LYS A 42 -0.46 3.29 9.62
C LYS A 42 -1.59 2.95 8.66
N LEU A 43 -1.61 1.70 8.21
CA LEU A 43 -2.76 1.09 7.56
C LEU A 43 -3.78 0.63 8.61
N ILE A 44 -5.02 0.39 8.19
CA ILE A 44 -6.08 -0.15 9.04
C ILE A 44 -6.27 -1.63 8.68
N LEU A 45 -6.27 -2.50 9.69
CA LEU A 45 -6.72 -3.87 9.55
C LEU A 45 -8.10 -3.99 10.22
N VAL A 46 -9.12 -4.21 9.40
CA VAL A 46 -10.50 -4.36 9.84
C VAL A 46 -10.85 -5.84 9.94
N ASP A 47 -11.35 -6.30 11.08
CA ASP A 47 -11.94 -7.63 11.27
C ASP A 47 -13.46 -7.51 11.34
N PHE A 48 -14.13 -7.89 10.26
CA PHE A 48 -15.59 -8.00 10.22
C PHE A 48 -16.03 -9.32 10.85
N TRP A 49 -16.84 -9.22 11.91
CA TRP A 49 -17.23 -10.34 12.75
C TRP A 49 -18.70 -10.23 13.21
N ALA A 50 -19.18 -11.21 13.97
CA ALA A 50 -20.48 -11.15 14.65
C ALA A 50 -20.50 -12.04 15.91
N THR A 51 -21.40 -11.75 16.84
CA THR A 51 -21.53 -12.50 18.11
C THR A 51 -21.90 -13.98 17.95
N TRP A 52 -22.62 -14.32 16.89
CA TRP A 52 -23.00 -15.70 16.55
C TRP A 52 -21.95 -16.44 15.70
N CYS A 53 -20.89 -15.75 15.26
CA CYS A 53 -19.87 -16.32 14.39
C CYS A 53 -18.89 -17.22 15.15
N GLY A 54 -19.11 -18.54 15.09
CA GLY A 54 -18.21 -19.54 15.65
C GLY A 54 -16.76 -19.43 15.16
N PRO A 55 -16.51 -19.37 13.84
CA PRO A 55 -15.15 -19.21 13.31
C PRO A 55 -14.45 -17.91 13.77
N CYS A 56 -15.17 -16.82 13.94
CA CYS A 56 -14.62 -15.56 14.45
C CYS A 56 -14.12 -15.72 15.90
N LYS A 57 -14.92 -16.36 16.76
CA LYS A 57 -14.53 -16.67 18.15
C LYS A 57 -13.28 -17.57 18.20
N LYS A 58 -13.17 -18.52 17.27
CA LYS A 58 -11.98 -19.38 17.15
C LYS A 58 -10.74 -18.57 16.75
N MET A 59 -10.87 -17.66 15.78
CA MET A 59 -9.78 -16.77 15.36
C MET A 59 -9.33 -15.84 16.50
N ASP A 60 -10.28 -15.27 17.25
CA ASP A 60 -10.00 -14.48 18.45
C ASP A 60 -9.18 -15.28 19.48
N ALA A 61 -9.59 -16.51 19.76
CA ALA A 61 -8.95 -17.36 20.76
C ALA A 61 -7.57 -17.89 20.32
N GLU A 62 -7.41 -18.28 19.05
CA GLU A 62 -6.19 -18.96 18.58
C GLU A 62 -5.11 -18.00 18.05
N VAL A 63 -5.52 -16.81 17.59
CA VAL A 63 -4.65 -15.83 16.93
C VAL A 63 -4.61 -14.52 17.70
N TRP A 64 -5.73 -13.82 17.85
CA TRP A 64 -5.71 -12.47 18.41
C TRP A 64 -5.36 -12.41 19.89
N SER A 65 -5.54 -13.52 20.63
CA SER A 65 -5.14 -13.65 22.03
C SER A 65 -3.63 -13.83 22.24
N THR A 66 -2.85 -14.15 21.19
CA THR A 66 -1.44 -14.54 21.36
C THR A 66 -0.53 -13.33 21.54
N ALA A 67 0.56 -13.49 22.29
CA ALA A 67 1.50 -12.41 22.55
C ALA A 67 2.13 -11.86 21.26
N GLU A 68 2.38 -12.73 20.28
CA GLU A 68 2.91 -12.36 18.97
C GLU A 68 1.94 -11.43 18.23
N ALA A 69 0.66 -11.80 18.13
CA ALA A 69 -0.35 -10.96 17.50
C ALA A 69 -0.54 -9.63 18.24
N GLN A 70 -0.50 -9.62 19.57
CA GLN A 70 -0.56 -8.41 20.38
C GLN A 70 0.60 -7.45 20.10
N LYS A 71 1.81 -7.97 19.88
CA LYS A 71 2.96 -7.17 19.46
C LYS A 71 2.80 -6.65 18.03
N ILE A 72 2.39 -7.50 17.09
CA ILE A 72 2.27 -7.15 15.67
C ILE A 72 1.15 -6.13 15.42
N LYS A 73 0.06 -6.15 16.21
CA LYS A 73 -1.01 -5.15 16.13
C LYS A 73 -0.53 -3.70 16.27
N GLN A 74 0.69 -3.47 16.80
CA GLN A 74 1.27 -2.13 16.84
C GLN A 74 1.67 -1.61 15.44
N ASN A 75 1.78 -2.47 14.42
CA ASN A 75 2.16 -2.09 13.05
C ASN A 75 1.00 -1.50 12.25
N PHE A 76 -0.24 -1.71 12.67
CA PHE A 76 -1.44 -1.21 11.99
C PHE A 76 -2.45 -0.66 13.00
N VAL A 77 -3.54 -0.09 12.54
CA VAL A 77 -4.69 0.26 13.39
C VAL A 77 -5.67 -0.91 13.39
N PRO A 78 -5.81 -1.63 14.52
CA PRO A 78 -6.76 -2.74 14.64
C PRO A 78 -8.19 -2.20 14.82
N LEU A 79 -9.10 -2.57 13.92
CA LEU A 79 -10.53 -2.23 13.98
C LEU A 79 -11.40 -3.50 13.92
N LYS A 80 -12.33 -3.69 14.85
CA LYS A 80 -13.35 -4.76 14.75
C LYS A 80 -14.71 -4.14 14.46
N ILE A 81 -15.38 -4.66 13.44
CA ILE A 81 -16.71 -4.22 13.02
C ILE A 81 -17.68 -5.38 13.16
N ASP A 82 -18.69 -5.22 14.02
CA ASP A 82 -19.81 -6.15 14.10
C ASP A 82 -20.77 -5.89 12.93
N ILE A 83 -20.94 -6.88 12.04
CA ILE A 83 -21.76 -6.73 10.84
C ILE A 83 -23.26 -6.54 11.13
N ASP A 84 -23.73 -6.95 12.32
CA ASP A 84 -25.14 -6.80 12.71
C ASP A 84 -25.45 -5.35 13.10
N ASN A 85 -24.47 -4.68 13.73
CA ASN A 85 -24.56 -3.29 14.18
C ASN A 85 -24.21 -2.32 13.04
N GLU A 86 -23.17 -2.63 12.26
CA GLU A 86 -22.60 -1.77 11.21
C GLU A 86 -22.96 -2.26 9.80
N ARG A 87 -24.25 -2.50 9.56
CA ARG A 87 -24.76 -3.10 8.30
C ARG A 87 -24.42 -2.27 7.07
N ALA A 88 -24.47 -0.95 7.18
CA ALA A 88 -24.14 -0.05 6.07
C ALA A 88 -22.66 -0.16 5.69
N LEU A 89 -21.77 -0.24 6.69
CA LEU A 89 -20.33 -0.41 6.48
C LEU A 89 -20.02 -1.80 5.90
N ALA A 90 -20.63 -2.85 6.45
CA ALA A 90 -20.52 -4.21 5.91
C ALA A 90 -21.00 -4.29 4.45
N SER A 91 -22.08 -3.57 4.10
CA SER A 91 -22.57 -3.48 2.72
C SER A 91 -21.62 -2.69 1.82
N LYS A 92 -21.09 -1.53 2.27
CA LYS A 92 -20.10 -0.71 1.55
C LYS A 92 -18.88 -1.54 1.13
N TYR A 93 -18.38 -2.39 2.02
CA TYR A 93 -17.23 -3.26 1.77
C TYR A 93 -17.62 -4.65 1.22
N ASN A 94 -18.90 -4.86 0.87
CA ASN A 94 -19.42 -6.09 0.27
C ASN A 94 -19.05 -7.35 1.09
N ILE A 95 -19.22 -7.28 2.42
CA ILE A 95 -18.96 -8.40 3.33
C ILE A 95 -20.07 -9.44 3.18
N ARG A 96 -19.72 -10.62 2.64
CA ARG A 96 -20.65 -11.73 2.39
C ARG A 96 -20.43 -12.95 3.28
N SER A 97 -19.29 -13.02 3.95
CA SER A 97 -18.89 -14.10 4.85
C SER A 97 -17.97 -13.54 5.92
N ILE A 98 -18.01 -14.14 7.11
CA ILE A 98 -17.19 -13.74 8.25
C ILE A 98 -16.49 -14.97 8.89
N PRO A 99 -15.31 -14.81 9.51
CA PRO A 99 -14.55 -13.57 9.61
C PRO A 99 -14.06 -13.08 8.24
N ASN A 100 -13.92 -11.77 8.07
CA ASN A 100 -13.34 -11.17 6.88
C ASN A 100 -12.42 -10.05 7.30
N LEU A 101 -11.13 -10.24 7.02
CA LEU A 101 -10.11 -9.24 7.32
C LEU A 101 -9.88 -8.38 6.09
N ILE A 102 -9.93 -7.07 6.26
CA ILE A 102 -9.62 -6.11 5.20
C ILE A 102 -8.47 -5.23 5.64
N LEU A 103 -7.39 -5.24 4.87
CA LEU A 103 -6.34 -4.23 4.97
C LEU A 103 -6.68 -3.06 4.03
N MET A 104 -6.67 -1.86 4.56
CA MET A 104 -6.97 -0.64 3.81
C MET A 104 -6.06 0.53 4.20
N ASP A 105 -5.97 1.52 3.32
CA ASP A 105 -5.38 2.82 3.67
C ASP A 105 -6.31 3.60 4.61
N TYR A 106 -5.83 4.73 5.14
CA TYR A 106 -6.66 5.52 6.07
C TYR A 106 -7.83 6.23 5.37
N LYS A 107 -7.86 6.31 4.03
CA LYS A 107 -9.01 6.81 3.26
C LYS A 107 -10.07 5.74 3.06
N GLY A 108 -9.81 4.51 3.51
CA GLY A 108 -10.73 3.39 3.46
C GLY A 108 -10.64 2.60 2.16
N GLU A 109 -9.58 2.80 1.35
CA GLU A 109 -9.38 2.05 0.12
C GLU A 109 -8.78 0.68 0.38
N VAL A 110 -9.48 -0.35 -0.11
CA VAL A 110 -9.15 -1.74 0.13
C VAL A 110 -7.88 -2.12 -0.65
N ILE A 111 -6.87 -2.57 0.09
CA ILE A 111 -5.61 -3.07 -0.44
C ILE A 111 -5.65 -4.60 -0.55
N HIS A 112 -6.08 -5.26 0.54
CA HIS A 112 -6.13 -6.71 0.63
C HIS A 112 -7.38 -7.15 1.37
N SER A 113 -7.97 -8.28 0.97
CA SER A 113 -9.05 -8.93 1.71
C SER A 113 -8.70 -10.39 1.91
N TYR A 114 -8.87 -10.83 3.15
CA TYR A 114 -8.62 -12.18 3.62
C TYR A 114 -9.93 -12.74 4.17
N VAL A 115 -10.58 -13.60 3.39
CA VAL A 115 -11.92 -14.09 3.70
C VAL A 115 -11.84 -15.44 4.40
N GLY A 116 -12.53 -15.55 5.53
CA GLY A 116 -12.67 -16.78 6.30
C GLY A 116 -11.55 -17.02 7.30
N TYR A 117 -11.73 -18.05 8.12
CA TYR A 117 -10.71 -18.51 9.05
C TYR A 117 -9.75 -19.48 8.33
N SER A 118 -8.50 -19.07 8.19
CA SER A 118 -7.40 -19.90 7.69
C SER A 118 -6.62 -20.57 8.83
N SER A 119 -5.51 -21.24 8.50
CA SER A 119 -4.55 -21.65 9.51
C SER A 119 -3.99 -20.41 10.25
N LYS A 120 -3.72 -20.57 11.55
CA LYS A 120 -3.03 -19.55 12.37
C LYS A 120 -1.73 -19.08 11.70
N THR A 121 -0.95 -20.01 11.14
CA THR A 121 0.32 -19.71 10.48
C THR A 121 0.15 -18.76 9.31
N ASP A 122 -0.85 -18.97 8.45
CA ASP A 122 -1.08 -18.11 7.30
C ASP A 122 -1.52 -16.71 7.71
N LEU A 123 -2.39 -16.61 8.71
CA LEU A 123 -2.84 -15.33 9.23
C LEU A 123 -1.69 -14.56 9.90
N MET A 124 -0.87 -15.24 10.70
CA MET A 124 0.33 -14.64 11.30
C MET A 124 1.30 -14.14 10.23
N ASN A 125 1.59 -14.95 9.20
CA ASN A 125 2.43 -14.54 8.08
C ASN A 125 1.87 -13.31 7.37
N PHE A 126 0.56 -13.23 7.17
CA PHE A 126 -0.08 -12.06 6.57
C PHE A 126 0.12 -10.80 7.43
N ILE A 127 -0.24 -10.85 8.72
CA ILE A 127 -0.18 -9.66 9.59
C ILE A 127 1.25 -9.20 9.89
N GLU A 128 2.22 -10.12 9.98
CA GLU A 128 3.64 -9.81 10.17
C GLU A 128 4.23 -9.03 8.99
N ASN A 129 3.65 -9.21 7.81
CA ASN A 129 4.10 -8.58 6.57
C ASN A 129 3.35 -7.27 6.25
N ILE A 130 2.43 -6.83 7.11
CA ILE A 130 1.81 -5.51 6.97
C ILE A 130 2.89 -4.43 7.25
N PRO A 131 3.11 -3.48 6.33
CA PRO A 131 4.05 -2.37 6.56
C PRO A 131 3.67 -1.57 7.81
N ALA A 132 4.63 -1.39 8.72
CA ALA A 132 4.43 -0.62 9.96
C ALA A 132 4.42 0.89 9.75
N ASP A 133 4.94 1.36 8.61
CA ASP A 133 5.00 2.77 8.22
C ASP A 133 4.39 2.94 6.82
N ALA A 134 3.30 3.70 6.77
CA ALA A 134 2.59 4.11 5.57
C ALA A 134 2.73 5.62 5.31
N SER A 135 3.66 6.32 5.98
CA SER A 135 3.84 7.78 5.88
C SER A 135 4.00 8.27 4.44
N ALA A 136 4.78 7.56 3.63
CA ALA A 136 4.96 7.85 2.22
C ALA A 136 3.62 7.85 1.47
N LEU A 137 2.80 6.81 1.64
CA LEU A 137 1.45 6.74 1.06
C LEU A 137 0.54 7.82 1.63
N ASN A 138 0.51 7.98 2.95
CA ASN A 138 -0.37 8.93 3.62
C ASN A 138 -0.13 10.37 3.11
N SER A 139 1.13 10.75 2.92
CA SER A 139 1.49 12.05 2.36
C SER A 139 1.00 12.29 0.92
N LYS A 140 0.71 11.23 0.15
CA LYS A 140 0.22 11.33 -1.24
C LYS A 140 -1.30 11.29 -1.35
N ILE A 141 -1.97 10.61 -0.42
CA ILE A 141 -3.44 10.49 -0.42
C ILE A 141 -4.12 11.53 0.48
N ASP A 142 -3.37 12.28 1.29
CA ASP A 142 -3.89 13.42 2.07
C ASP A 142 -4.11 14.66 1.20
N LEU A 143 -5.10 14.53 0.32
CA LEU A 143 -5.54 15.55 -0.63
C LEU A 143 -7.03 15.84 -0.40
N ASP A 144 -7.49 17.01 -0.85
CA ASP A 144 -8.90 17.39 -0.79
C ASP A 144 -9.74 16.44 -1.66
N GLU A 145 -10.68 15.73 -1.04
CA GLU A 145 -11.56 14.75 -1.69
C GLU A 145 -12.50 15.39 -2.72
N LYS A 146 -12.76 16.69 -2.60
CA LYS A 146 -13.61 17.42 -3.55
C LYS A 146 -12.87 17.81 -4.81
N GLN A 147 -11.54 17.74 -4.82
CA GLN A 147 -10.72 18.09 -5.95
C GLN A 147 -10.41 16.85 -6.80
N GLU A 148 -10.58 16.99 -8.11
CA GLU A 148 -10.13 15.99 -9.05
C GLU A 148 -8.59 15.91 -9.05
N LEU A 149 -8.06 14.70 -8.82
CA LEU A 149 -6.62 14.46 -8.83
C LEU A 149 -5.99 14.78 -10.19
N SER A 150 -4.90 15.53 -10.17
CA SER A 150 -4.05 15.75 -11.34
C SER A 150 -3.33 14.47 -11.78
N TYR A 151 -2.77 14.47 -12.99
CA TYR A 151 -1.90 13.38 -13.47
C TYR A 151 -0.78 13.08 -12.46
N THR A 152 0.00 14.09 -12.07
CA THR A 152 1.13 13.95 -11.14
C THR A 152 0.70 13.43 -9.78
N GLN A 153 -0.42 13.91 -9.22
CA GLN A 153 -0.95 13.39 -7.95
C GLN A 153 -1.32 11.90 -8.07
N THR A 154 -1.99 11.54 -9.17
CA THR A 154 -2.42 10.16 -9.43
C THR A 154 -1.22 9.21 -9.58
N ILE A 155 -0.17 9.62 -10.29
CA ILE A 155 1.09 8.87 -10.41
C ILE A 155 1.76 8.71 -9.05
N ASN A 156 1.89 9.78 -8.28
CA ASN A 156 2.55 9.72 -6.97
C ASN A 156 1.86 8.73 -6.00
N ILE A 157 0.53 8.64 -6.05
CA ILE A 157 -0.21 7.64 -5.28
C ILE A 157 0.11 6.22 -5.78
N ALA A 158 0.12 6.01 -7.11
CA ALA A 158 0.48 4.72 -7.69
C ALA A 158 1.88 4.26 -7.28
N LEU A 159 2.86 5.18 -7.26
CA LEU A 159 4.23 4.91 -6.85
C LEU A 159 4.35 4.62 -5.36
N ALA A 160 3.59 5.33 -4.51
CA ALA A 160 3.57 5.04 -3.08
C ALA A 160 3.05 3.63 -2.77
N TYR A 161 2.01 3.18 -3.48
CA TYR A 161 1.54 1.80 -3.42
C TYR A 161 2.59 0.79 -3.92
N GLN A 162 3.28 1.10 -5.02
CA GLN A 162 4.38 0.26 -5.53
C GLN A 162 5.52 0.18 -4.51
N ASP A 163 5.89 1.27 -3.85
CA ASP A 163 6.97 1.29 -2.86
C ASP A 163 6.63 0.45 -1.63
N LEU A 164 5.40 0.51 -1.13
CA LEU A 164 4.94 -0.38 -0.06
C LEU A 164 5.08 -1.85 -0.44
N SER A 165 4.82 -2.21 -1.70
CA SER A 165 4.97 -3.60 -2.16
C SER A 165 6.40 -4.14 -2.03
N LYS A 166 7.43 -3.27 -2.10
CA LYS A 166 8.84 -3.65 -2.00
C LYS A 166 9.22 -4.06 -0.57
N ALA A 167 8.56 -3.49 0.43
CA ALA A 167 8.79 -3.82 1.85
C ALA A 167 8.12 -5.15 2.27
N VAL A 168 7.20 -5.68 1.47
CA VAL A 168 6.38 -6.85 1.81
C VAL A 168 7.05 -8.13 1.28
N LYS A 169 7.28 -9.13 2.14
CA LYS A 169 7.78 -10.45 1.70
C LYS A 169 6.65 -11.41 1.34
N TYR A 170 5.49 -11.29 2.01
CA TYR A 170 4.32 -12.12 1.74
C TYR A 170 3.74 -11.82 0.34
N THR A 171 3.89 -12.77 -0.59
CA THR A 171 3.60 -12.60 -2.02
C THR A 171 2.18 -12.11 -2.32
N SER A 172 1.17 -12.67 -1.65
CA SER A 172 -0.23 -12.28 -1.88
C SER A 172 -0.46 -10.79 -1.55
N LEU A 173 0.05 -10.34 -0.40
CA LEU A 173 -0.05 -8.95 0.01
C LEU A 173 0.79 -8.03 -0.89
N LYS A 174 2.00 -8.44 -1.28
CA LYS A 174 2.82 -7.71 -2.26
C LYS A 174 2.04 -7.45 -3.55
N PHE A 175 1.35 -8.47 -4.07
CA PHE A 175 0.59 -8.34 -5.31
C PHE A 175 -0.66 -7.47 -5.15
N SER A 176 -1.28 -7.47 -3.98
CA SER A 176 -2.35 -6.54 -3.61
C SER A 176 -1.90 -5.08 -3.67
N PHE A 177 -0.76 -4.73 -3.09
CA PHE A 177 -0.20 -3.38 -3.20
C PHE A 177 0.07 -2.97 -4.66
N LEU A 178 0.64 -3.88 -5.45
CA LEU A 178 0.86 -3.62 -6.88
C LEU A 178 -0.47 -3.51 -7.66
N GLN A 179 -1.53 -4.18 -7.23
CA GLN A 179 -2.85 -4.06 -7.84
C GLN A 179 -3.45 -2.68 -7.60
N GLU A 180 -3.31 -2.12 -6.39
CA GLU A 180 -3.70 -0.73 -6.13
C GLU A 180 -2.86 0.25 -6.94
N SER A 181 -1.55 0.02 -7.03
CA SER A 181 -0.67 0.79 -7.93
C SER A 181 -1.18 0.78 -9.37
N ASP A 182 -1.49 -0.40 -9.94
CA ASP A 182 -2.01 -0.53 -11.30
C ASP A 182 -3.37 0.16 -11.49
N LYS A 183 -4.25 0.16 -10.48
CA LYS A 183 -5.52 0.92 -10.53
C LYS A 183 -5.25 2.41 -10.68
N PHE A 184 -4.32 2.97 -9.92
CA PHE A 184 -3.98 4.40 -10.02
C PHE A 184 -3.24 4.73 -11.33
N LEU A 185 -2.35 3.85 -11.82
CA LEU A 185 -1.74 4.01 -13.16
C LEU A 185 -2.82 4.04 -14.26
N LYS A 186 -3.83 3.16 -14.19
CA LYS A 186 -4.97 3.16 -15.10
C LYS A 186 -5.88 4.39 -14.94
N LYS A 187 -5.96 4.99 -13.74
CA LYS A 187 -6.63 6.29 -13.55
C LYS A 187 -5.82 7.40 -14.22
N ALA A 188 -4.48 7.38 -14.09
CA ALA A 188 -3.59 8.39 -14.65
C ALA A 188 -3.64 8.44 -16.18
N THR A 189 -3.80 7.32 -16.88
CA THR A 189 -3.97 7.32 -18.35
C THR A 189 -5.17 8.14 -18.82
N LYS A 190 -6.20 8.27 -17.99
CA LYS A 190 -7.40 9.07 -18.30
C LYS A 190 -7.24 10.56 -17.99
N LYS A 191 -6.12 10.95 -17.35
CA LYS A 191 -5.83 12.33 -16.94
C LYS A 191 -4.93 13.07 -17.93
N THR A 192 -4.45 12.40 -18.97
CA THR A 192 -3.50 12.98 -19.91
C THR A 192 -3.69 12.45 -21.32
N ALA A 193 -3.37 13.31 -22.30
CA ALA A 193 -3.19 12.95 -23.70
C ALA A 193 -1.71 13.11 -24.14
N ASN A 194 -0.81 13.48 -23.22
CA ASN A 194 0.60 13.67 -23.49
C ASN A 194 1.30 12.30 -23.65
N GLU A 195 1.92 12.07 -24.81
CA GLU A 195 2.58 10.80 -25.12
C GLU A 195 3.73 10.47 -24.17
N VAL A 196 4.49 11.46 -23.69
CA VAL A 196 5.57 11.27 -22.71
C VAL A 196 4.99 10.73 -21.40
N GLU A 197 3.88 11.28 -20.92
CA GLU A 197 3.21 10.82 -19.69
C GLU A 197 2.58 9.42 -19.87
N LEU A 198 1.99 9.14 -21.03
CA LEU A 198 1.46 7.81 -21.35
C LEU A 198 2.57 6.74 -21.39
N ASN A 199 3.73 7.09 -21.93
CA ASN A 199 4.92 6.24 -21.96
C ASN A 199 5.48 6.03 -20.55
N GLU A 200 5.49 7.06 -19.69
CA GLU A 200 5.89 6.94 -18.29
C GLU A 200 5.00 5.93 -17.54
N ILE A 201 3.67 6.06 -17.68
CA ILE A 201 2.69 5.12 -17.09
C ILE A 201 2.98 3.67 -17.53
N LYS A 202 3.26 3.46 -18.82
CA LYS A 202 3.56 2.12 -19.35
C LYS A 202 4.81 1.52 -18.71
N LEU A 203 5.85 2.32 -18.48
CA LEU A 203 7.07 1.86 -17.82
C LEU A 203 6.83 1.51 -16.36
N TRP A 204 6.08 2.33 -15.62
CA TRP A 204 5.72 2.00 -14.23
C TRP A 204 4.86 0.74 -14.12
N SER A 205 3.93 0.53 -15.05
CA SER A 205 3.14 -0.72 -15.11
C SER A 205 4.01 -1.93 -15.50
N SER A 206 5.01 -1.72 -16.35
CA SER A 206 6.01 -2.75 -16.67
C SER A 206 6.86 -3.11 -15.45
N LEU A 207 7.25 -2.13 -14.62
CA LEU A 207 7.93 -2.40 -13.36
C LEU A 207 7.07 -3.22 -12.40
N ASN A 208 5.78 -2.89 -12.28
CA ASN A 208 4.82 -3.72 -11.53
C ASN A 208 4.73 -5.15 -12.07
N SER A 209 4.96 -5.36 -13.37
CA SER A 209 5.02 -6.69 -13.98
C SER A 209 6.33 -7.41 -13.68
N VAL A 210 7.46 -6.71 -13.68
CA VAL A 210 8.78 -7.23 -13.26
C VAL A 210 8.72 -7.71 -11.81
N ILE A 211 8.18 -6.89 -10.89
CA ILE A 211 8.06 -7.26 -9.46
C ILE A 211 7.17 -8.51 -9.26
N ARG A 212 6.26 -8.80 -10.20
CA ARG A 212 5.45 -10.03 -10.24
C ARG A 212 6.13 -11.23 -10.94
N GLY A 213 7.41 -11.12 -11.28
CA GLY A 213 8.18 -12.18 -11.93
C GLY A 213 7.94 -12.31 -13.44
N LYS A 214 7.41 -11.27 -14.11
CA LYS A 214 7.13 -11.30 -15.57
C LYS A 214 8.27 -10.68 -16.41
N SER A 215 9.49 -10.72 -15.90
CA SER A 215 10.66 -10.02 -16.45
C SER A 215 10.95 -10.35 -17.91
N LYS A 216 10.94 -11.63 -18.31
CA LYS A 216 11.17 -12.04 -19.71
C LYS A 216 10.17 -11.40 -20.69
N LYS A 217 8.89 -11.34 -20.31
CA LYS A 217 7.84 -10.71 -21.13
C LYS A 217 8.05 -9.21 -21.24
N VAL A 218 8.41 -8.56 -20.13
CA VAL A 218 8.71 -7.12 -20.10
C VAL A 218 9.91 -6.79 -20.97
N ILE A 219 10.99 -7.56 -20.88
CA ILE A 219 12.20 -7.38 -21.70
C ILE A 219 11.84 -7.44 -23.19
N SER A 220 11.11 -8.48 -23.65
CA SER A 220 10.69 -8.58 -25.06
C SER A 220 9.93 -7.33 -25.51
N SER A 221 8.88 -6.97 -24.76
CA SER A 221 8.00 -5.85 -25.12
C SER A 221 8.72 -4.49 -25.12
N LEU A 222 9.59 -4.23 -24.13
CA LEU A 222 10.28 -2.94 -24.02
C LEU A 222 11.48 -2.84 -24.98
N THR A 223 12.10 -3.97 -25.35
CA THR A 223 13.18 -3.97 -26.35
C THR A 223 12.64 -3.69 -27.76
N GLU A 224 11.49 -4.27 -28.12
CA GLU A 224 10.80 -4.01 -29.40
C GLU A 224 10.40 -2.54 -29.57
N GLU A 225 10.03 -1.88 -28.47
CA GLU A 225 9.56 -0.50 -28.46
C GLU A 225 10.62 0.50 -27.97
N LYS A 226 11.88 0.08 -27.84
CA LYS A 226 12.95 0.87 -27.20
C LYS A 226 13.11 2.25 -27.82
N SER A 227 13.01 2.34 -29.15
CA SER A 227 13.14 3.59 -29.92
C SER A 227 12.13 4.67 -29.53
N LYS A 228 10.99 4.30 -28.91
CA LYS A 228 9.99 5.27 -28.42
C LYS A 228 10.47 6.08 -27.22
N TYR A 229 11.45 5.58 -26.48
CA TYR A 229 11.92 6.19 -25.24
C TYR A 229 13.32 6.80 -25.38
N GLU A 230 14.10 6.39 -26.39
CA GLU A 230 15.44 6.92 -26.64
C GLU A 230 15.40 8.44 -26.89
N SER A 231 16.29 9.18 -26.24
CA SER A 231 16.34 10.65 -26.28
C SER A 231 15.06 11.35 -25.75
N THR A 232 14.25 10.65 -24.95
CA THR A 232 13.09 11.23 -24.26
C THR A 232 13.33 11.32 -22.74
N PRO A 233 12.53 12.10 -21.99
CA PRO A 233 12.59 12.12 -20.53
C PRO A 233 12.38 10.75 -19.86
N ASN A 234 11.80 9.77 -20.57
CA ASN A 234 11.52 8.44 -20.05
C ASN A 234 12.68 7.45 -20.22
N GLU A 235 13.75 7.79 -20.93
CA GLU A 235 14.88 6.88 -21.16
C GLU A 235 15.52 6.37 -19.85
N PRO A 236 15.74 7.20 -18.81
CA PRO A 236 16.28 6.71 -17.54
C PRO A 236 15.34 5.71 -16.86
N LEU A 237 14.03 5.94 -16.92
CA LEU A 237 13.03 5.04 -16.36
C LEU A 237 12.98 3.72 -17.14
N LEU A 238 13.04 3.77 -18.47
CA LEU A 238 13.13 2.56 -19.31
C LEU A 238 14.34 1.70 -18.89
N ASN A 239 15.52 2.32 -18.81
CA ASN A 239 16.74 1.64 -18.43
C ASN A 239 16.65 1.07 -17.01
N PHE A 240 16.04 1.80 -16.06
CA PHE A 240 15.79 1.29 -14.71
C PHE A 240 14.88 0.04 -14.72
N VAL A 241 13.78 0.05 -15.47
CA VAL A 241 12.87 -1.10 -15.55
C VAL A 241 13.56 -2.31 -16.17
N LEU A 242 14.30 -2.13 -17.27
CA LEU A 242 15.07 -3.19 -17.91
C LEU A 242 16.16 -3.73 -16.98
N LEU A 243 16.85 -2.86 -16.25
CA LEU A 243 17.87 -3.24 -15.27
C LEU A 243 17.29 -4.13 -14.16
N CYS A 244 16.12 -3.75 -13.60
CA CYS A 244 15.40 -4.61 -12.65
C CYS A 244 15.02 -5.96 -13.25
N ALA A 245 14.55 -5.98 -14.51
CA ALA A 245 14.17 -7.21 -15.19
C ALA A 245 15.37 -8.13 -15.46
N TYR A 246 16.51 -7.58 -15.88
CA TYR A 246 17.75 -8.34 -16.09
C TYR A 246 18.31 -8.90 -14.78
N LYS A 247 18.25 -8.11 -13.69
CA LYS A 247 18.62 -8.57 -12.34
C LYS A 247 17.77 -9.78 -11.91
N ASP A 248 16.46 -9.71 -12.12
CA ASP A 248 15.52 -10.78 -11.76
C ASP A 248 15.80 -12.10 -12.52
N ILE A 249 16.17 -12.03 -13.82
CA ILE A 249 16.48 -13.24 -14.60
C ILE A 249 17.94 -13.68 -14.52
N GLY A 250 18.80 -12.95 -13.81
CA GLY A 250 20.23 -13.24 -13.69
C GLY A 250 21.07 -12.96 -14.95
N ASP A 251 20.60 -12.11 -15.86
CA ASP A 251 21.37 -11.71 -17.06
C ASP A 251 22.38 -10.61 -16.72
N LYS A 252 23.55 -11.02 -16.25
CA LYS A 252 24.60 -10.11 -15.80
C LYS A 252 25.14 -9.21 -16.92
N VAL A 253 25.25 -9.73 -18.14
CA VAL A 253 25.81 -8.96 -19.27
C VAL A 253 24.90 -7.81 -19.64
N ALA A 254 23.60 -8.10 -19.81
CA ALA A 254 22.61 -7.06 -20.10
C ALA A 254 22.44 -6.09 -18.92
N TYR A 255 22.50 -6.59 -17.69
CA TYR A 255 22.46 -5.76 -16.48
C TYR A 255 23.61 -4.75 -16.45
N ASP A 256 24.87 -5.20 -16.57
CA ASP A 256 26.05 -4.34 -16.48
C ASP A 256 26.06 -3.28 -17.60
N ALA A 257 25.67 -3.67 -18.82
CA ALA A 257 25.53 -2.75 -19.95
C ALA A 257 24.44 -1.69 -19.71
N THR A 258 23.28 -2.10 -19.19
CA THR A 258 22.17 -1.19 -18.88
C THR A 258 22.52 -0.24 -17.73
N LEU A 259 23.22 -0.74 -16.71
CA LEU A 259 23.68 0.07 -15.57
C LEU A 259 24.66 1.16 -16.01
N ALA A 260 25.59 0.83 -16.91
CA ALA A 260 26.52 1.80 -17.48
C ALA A 260 25.78 2.89 -18.27
N SER A 261 24.78 2.50 -19.06
CA SER A 261 23.93 3.46 -19.78
C SER A 261 23.07 4.33 -18.88
N LEU A 262 22.64 3.81 -17.72
CA LEU A 262 21.86 4.58 -16.74
C LEU A 262 22.74 5.59 -16.01
N LYS A 263 23.96 5.21 -15.61
CA LYS A 263 24.91 6.08 -14.89
C LYS A 263 25.54 7.16 -15.77
N SER A 264 25.48 7.05 -17.10
CA SER A 264 26.04 8.06 -18.00
C SER A 264 25.20 9.33 -18.12
N LYS A 265 23.99 9.36 -17.54
CA LYS A 265 23.09 10.52 -17.56
C LYS A 265 22.79 11.02 -16.14
N PRO A 266 22.81 12.35 -15.88
CA PRO A 266 22.51 12.91 -14.57
C PRO A 266 21.16 12.47 -14.01
N GLU A 267 20.12 12.38 -14.85
CA GLU A 267 18.77 11.94 -14.44
C GLU A 267 18.74 10.45 -14.04
N GLY A 268 19.68 9.65 -14.54
CA GLY A 268 19.79 8.22 -14.26
C GLY A 268 20.46 7.89 -12.93
N GLU A 269 21.26 8.80 -12.35
CA GLU A 269 21.90 8.58 -11.05
C GLU A 269 20.89 8.35 -9.91
N ARG A 270 19.73 9.01 -9.98
CA ARG A 270 18.64 8.82 -9.01
C ARG A 270 18.10 7.40 -9.07
N PHE A 271 17.93 6.86 -10.26
CA PHE A 271 17.43 5.49 -10.45
C PHE A 271 18.48 4.44 -10.11
N ALA A 272 19.76 4.69 -10.42
CA ALA A 272 20.84 3.76 -10.10
C ALA A 272 20.93 3.46 -8.59
N LYS A 273 20.68 4.46 -7.74
CA LYS A 273 20.66 4.31 -6.27
C LYS A 273 19.50 3.46 -5.74
N LEU A 274 18.47 3.18 -6.55
CA LEU A 274 17.30 2.38 -6.16
C LEU A 274 17.46 0.89 -6.48
N VAL A 275 18.56 0.51 -7.13
CA VAL A 275 18.81 -0.87 -7.62
C VAL A 275 19.65 -1.68 -6.64
N ASP A 276 20.51 -1.01 -5.87
CA ASP A 276 21.34 -1.59 -4.80
C ASP A 276 20.49 -1.98 -3.58
#